data_AF-A0A924UGZ0-F1
#
_entry.id   AF-A0A924UGZ0-F1
#
_cell.length_a   1.000
_cell.length_b   1.000
_cell.length_c   1.000
_cell.angle_alpha   90.00
_cell.angle_beta   90.00
_cell.angle_gamma   90.00
#
_symmetry.space_group_name_H-M   'P 1'
#
loop_
_entity.id
_entity.type
_entity.pdbx_description
1 polymer ?
#
loop_
_entity_poly.entity_id
_entity_poly.type
_entity_poly.pdbx_seq_one_letter_code
_entity_poly.pdbx_strand_id
1 'polypeptide(L)'
;MAALFLMLAACGPRPDPAAQPFRNPEAPIYSSAVLQPDRIAGRWVQVAGFGTGALTCGPGEVIIADGEIRWSLCLDQPQNGTGALIPGKPGRFGVPNMQD
;
A
#
# COMPACT_ATOMS: atom_id res chain seq x y z
N MET A 1 40.14 -25.14 -0.08
CA MET A 1 38.72 -25.46 0.20
C MET A 1 37.85 -24.21 0.42
N ALA A 2 38.36 -23.12 0.99
CA ALA A 2 37.60 -21.87 1.20
C ALA A 2 37.15 -21.14 -0.09
N ALA A 3 37.93 -21.24 -1.19
CA ALA A 3 37.60 -20.58 -2.45
C ALA A 3 36.31 -21.10 -3.13
N LEU A 4 35.94 -22.36 -2.89
CA LEU A 4 34.72 -22.95 -3.47
C LEU A 4 33.45 -22.44 -2.78
N PHE A 5 33.53 -22.16 -1.47
CA PHE A 5 32.41 -21.61 -0.69
C PHE A 5 32.13 -20.14 -1.03
N LEU A 6 33.15 -19.35 -1.38
CA LEU A 6 32.99 -17.95 -1.80
C LEU A 6 32.29 -17.83 -3.16
N MET A 7 32.50 -18.78 -4.07
CA MET A 7 31.82 -18.81 -5.38
C MET A 7 30.33 -19.15 -5.27
N LEU A 8 29.93 -19.96 -4.29
CA LEU A 8 28.51 -20.29 -4.05
C LEU A 8 27.70 -19.09 -3.54
N ALA A 9 28.33 -18.16 -2.82
CA ALA A 9 27.66 -16.96 -2.31
C ALA A 9 27.28 -15.96 -3.41
N ALA A 10 27.91 -16.04 -4.60
CA ALA A 10 27.64 -15.15 -5.74
C ALA A 10 26.39 -15.54 -6.56
N CYS A 11 25.88 -16.77 -6.39
CA CYS A 11 24.63 -17.24 -7.02
C CYS A 11 23.40 -17.03 -6.14
N GLY A 12 23.54 -16.35 -5.00
CA GLY A 12 22.38 -15.98 -4.18
C GLY A 12 21.44 -15.04 -4.95
N PRO A 13 20.13 -15.12 -4.74
CA PRO A 13 19.19 -14.20 -5.34
C PRO A 13 19.58 -12.76 -4.98
N ARG A 14 19.72 -11.91 -6.00
CA ARG A 14 19.94 -10.48 -5.82
C ARG A 14 18.75 -9.92 -5.04
N PRO A 15 18.97 -9.16 -3.94
CA PRO A 15 17.87 -8.49 -3.25
C PRO A 15 17.12 -7.65 -4.27
N ASP A 16 15.82 -7.91 -4.42
CA ASP A 16 14.98 -7.15 -5.33
C ASP A 16 14.94 -5.69 -4.84
N PRO A 17 15.43 -4.70 -5.62
CA PRO A 17 15.32 -3.30 -5.24
C PRO A 17 13.85 -2.88 -5.06
N ALA A 18 12.89 -3.57 -5.68
CA ALA A 18 11.46 -3.37 -5.49
C ALA A 18 10.92 -3.90 -4.16
N ALA A 19 11.73 -4.64 -3.38
CA ALA A 19 11.32 -5.15 -2.07
C ALA A 19 11.48 -4.12 -0.93
N GLN A 20 11.99 -2.91 -1.20
CA GLN A 20 12.01 -1.86 -0.19
C GLN A 20 10.65 -1.16 -0.14
N PRO A 21 9.98 -1.11 1.01
CA PRO A 21 8.72 -0.39 1.13
C PRO A 21 8.92 1.08 0.77
N PHE A 22 7.97 1.66 0.03
CA PHE A 22 7.99 3.11 -0.28
C PHE A 22 7.99 3.99 0.97
N ARG A 23 7.59 3.42 2.12
CA ARG A 23 7.55 4.07 3.42
C ARG A 23 8.70 3.62 4.30
N ASN A 24 9.36 4.58 4.96
CA ASN A 24 10.20 4.30 6.13
C ASN A 24 9.30 3.95 7.35
N PRO A 25 9.38 2.73 7.91
CA PRO A 25 8.52 2.32 9.03
C PRO A 25 8.79 3.10 10.33
N GLU A 26 10.00 3.63 10.50
CA GLU A 26 10.38 4.43 11.68
C GLU A 26 9.93 5.89 11.57
N ALA A 27 9.58 6.35 10.37
CA ALA A 27 9.08 7.70 10.17
C ALA A 27 7.63 7.84 10.68
N PRO A 28 7.35 8.82 11.56
CA PRO A 28 6.00 9.05 12.05
C PRO A 28 5.10 9.59 10.92
N ILE A 29 3.84 9.13 10.91
CA ILE A 29 2.78 9.64 10.03
C ILE A 29 1.78 10.42 10.87
N TYR A 30 1.51 11.65 10.47
CA TYR A 30 0.40 12.44 11.01
C TYR A 30 -0.95 11.88 10.54
N SER A 31 -1.92 11.81 11.45
CA SER A 31 -3.32 11.50 11.14
C SER A 31 -4.19 12.67 11.58
N SER A 32 -5.18 13.03 10.75
CA SER A 32 -6.09 14.12 11.09
C SER A 32 -6.94 13.75 12.31
N ALA A 33 -6.68 14.43 13.43
CA ALA A 33 -7.44 14.22 14.67
C ALA A 33 -8.87 14.78 14.60
N VAL A 34 -9.15 15.65 13.63
CA VAL A 34 -10.45 16.28 13.39
C VAL A 34 -11.20 15.66 12.21
N LEU A 35 -10.81 14.45 11.79
CA LEU A 35 -11.52 13.71 10.75
C LEU A 35 -13.00 13.53 11.14
N GLN A 36 -13.89 13.80 10.20
CA GLN A 36 -15.33 13.53 10.28
C GLN A 36 -15.63 12.26 9.46
N PRO A 37 -15.77 11.07 10.08
CA PRO A 37 -15.89 9.80 9.34
C PRO A 37 -17.14 9.69 8.46
N ASP A 38 -18.19 10.42 8.80
CA ASP A 38 -19.41 10.58 8.02
C ASP A 38 -19.17 11.29 6.67
N ARG A 39 -18.07 12.04 6.55
CA ARG A 39 -17.75 12.83 5.34
C ARG A 39 -16.76 12.18 4.40
N ILE A 40 -16.21 11.01 4.74
CA ILE A 40 -15.32 10.26 3.84
C ILE A 40 -16.09 9.29 2.92
N ALA A 41 -17.39 9.09 3.17
CA ALA A 41 -18.23 8.28 2.31
C ALA A 41 -18.31 8.88 0.89
N GLY A 42 -18.35 8.00 -0.11
CA GLY A 42 -18.43 8.36 -1.52
C GLY A 42 -17.30 7.76 -2.35
N ARG A 43 -17.17 8.30 -3.56
CA ARG A 43 -16.20 7.84 -4.56
C ARG A 43 -14.96 8.74 -4.56
N TRP A 44 -13.80 8.12 -4.41
CA TRP A 44 -12.48 8.74 -4.46
C TRP A 44 -11.75 8.25 -5.71
N VAL A 45 -11.14 9.17 -6.45
CA VAL A 45 -10.37 8.84 -7.66
C VAL A 45 -8.89 8.95 -7.35
N GLN A 46 -8.13 7.97 -7.80
CA GLN A 46 -6.68 8.00 -7.69
C GLN A 46 -6.11 9.06 -8.63
N VAL A 47 -5.47 10.09 -8.07
CA VAL A 47 -4.78 11.14 -8.84
C VAL A 47 -3.27 10.97 -8.86
N ALA A 48 -2.72 10.15 -7.97
CA ALA A 48 -1.31 9.81 -7.86
C ALA A 48 -1.15 8.45 -7.17
N GLY A 49 0.03 7.85 -7.29
CA GLY A 49 0.40 6.59 -6.64
C GLY A 49 1.91 6.44 -6.54
N PHE A 50 2.35 5.47 -5.74
CA PHE A 50 3.75 5.07 -5.68
C PHE A 50 4.04 4.04 -6.78
N GLY A 51 5.25 4.06 -7.32
CA GLY A 51 5.72 3.13 -8.35
C GLY A 51 7.22 3.24 -8.56
N THR A 52 7.84 2.15 -9.00
CA THR A 52 9.28 2.05 -9.26
C THR A 52 9.65 2.44 -10.70
N GLY A 53 8.67 2.77 -11.55
CA GLY A 53 8.85 3.13 -12.95
C GLY A 53 7.53 3.45 -13.66
N ALA A 54 7.50 3.24 -14.98
CA ALA A 54 6.26 3.37 -15.74
C ALA A 54 5.24 2.33 -15.26
N LEU A 55 4.09 2.82 -14.78
CA LEU A 55 3.02 1.97 -14.27
C LEU A 55 2.38 1.16 -15.41
N THR A 56 2.02 -0.08 -15.12
CA THR A 56 1.35 -0.99 -16.08
C THR A 56 -0.17 -0.87 -16.05
N CYS A 57 -0.71 -0.03 -15.16
CA CYS A 57 -2.14 0.21 -14.96
C CYS A 57 -2.49 1.71 -14.98
N GLY A 58 -3.76 2.00 -15.28
CA GLY A 58 -4.32 3.35 -15.20
C GLY A 58 -4.77 3.72 -13.77
N PRO A 59 -5.13 4.99 -13.52
CA PRO A 59 -5.62 5.45 -12.23
C PRO A 59 -6.87 4.69 -11.80
N GLY A 60 -6.89 4.31 -10.53
CA GLY A 60 -7.98 3.58 -9.91
C GLY A 60 -9.00 4.44 -9.16
N GLU A 61 -9.83 3.76 -8.37
CA GLU A 61 -10.83 4.36 -7.48
C GLU A 61 -10.97 3.59 -6.15
N VAL A 62 -11.51 4.31 -5.18
CA VAL A 62 -11.98 3.77 -3.90
C VAL A 62 -13.42 4.22 -3.69
N ILE A 63 -14.28 3.32 -3.23
CA ILE A 63 -15.66 3.64 -2.84
C ILE A 63 -15.83 3.26 -1.38
N ILE A 64 -16.30 4.22 -0.59
CA ILE A 64 -16.59 4.05 0.84
C ILE A 64 -18.09 4.23 1.06
N ALA A 65 -18.74 3.24 1.63
CA ALA A 65 -20.16 3.27 1.94
C ALA A 65 -20.46 2.33 3.10
N ASP A 66 -21.35 2.73 4.01
CA ASP A 66 -21.91 1.86 5.06
C ASP A 66 -20.87 1.12 5.93
N GLY A 67 -19.70 1.73 6.15
CA GLY A 67 -18.61 1.12 6.92
C GLY A 67 -17.77 0.10 6.13
N GLU A 68 -18.01 -0.03 4.83
CA GLU A 68 -17.25 -0.86 3.90
C GLU A 68 -16.41 0.02 2.96
N ILE A 69 -15.33 -0.56 2.45
CA ILE A 69 -14.48 0.01 1.42
C ILE A 69 -14.29 -0.99 0.28
N ARG A 70 -14.44 -0.52 -0.95
CA ARG A 70 -14.05 -1.25 -2.17
C ARG A 70 -12.95 -0.47 -2.88
N TRP A 71 -11.88 -1.13 -3.29
CA TRP A 71 -10.77 -0.49 -3.98
C TRP A 71 -10.40 -1.22 -5.26
N SER A 72 -9.96 -0.42 -6.23
CA SER A 72 -9.23 -0.85 -7.42
C SER A 72 -8.22 0.25 -7.70
N LEU A 73 -6.94 0.00 -7.43
CA LEU A 73 -5.87 0.99 -7.42
C LEU A 73 -4.69 0.52 -8.28
N CYS A 74 -3.86 1.46 -8.71
CA CYS A 74 -2.57 1.19 -9.34
C CYS A 74 -1.44 1.64 -8.41
N LEU A 75 -0.82 0.71 -7.70
CA LEU A 75 0.26 0.96 -6.74
C LEU A 75 1.45 0.06 -7.11
N ASP A 76 2.23 0.51 -8.10
CA ASP A 76 3.23 -0.29 -8.84
C ASP A 76 2.61 -1.44 -9.68
N GLN A 77 1.63 -2.15 -9.11
CA GLN A 77 0.82 -3.18 -9.74
C GLN A 77 -0.67 -2.96 -9.44
N PRO A 78 -1.59 -3.57 -10.21
CA PRO A 78 -3.02 -3.53 -9.91
C PRO A 78 -3.33 -4.14 -8.55
N GLN A 79 -4.00 -3.38 -7.69
CA GLN A 79 -4.47 -3.82 -6.36
C GLN A 79 -5.97 -3.65 -6.30
N ASN A 80 -6.72 -4.70 -5.97
CA ASN A 80 -8.17 -4.63 -5.86
C ASN A 80 -8.68 -5.45 -4.68
N GLY A 81 -9.85 -5.09 -4.18
CA GLY A 81 -10.48 -5.79 -3.07
C GLY A 81 -11.65 -5.03 -2.46
N THR A 82 -12.19 -5.63 -1.40
CA THR A 82 -13.27 -5.07 -0.59
C THR A 82 -13.08 -5.50 0.86
N GLY A 83 -13.58 -4.71 1.81
CA GLY A 83 -13.61 -5.10 3.20
C GLY A 83 -14.13 -4.03 4.14
N ALA A 84 -14.30 -4.40 5.40
CA ALA A 84 -14.75 -3.49 6.44
C ALA A 84 -13.70 -2.40 6.69
N LEU A 85 -14.15 -1.15 6.75
CA LEU A 85 -13.36 0.01 7.12
C LEU A 85 -13.46 0.23 8.64
N ILE A 86 -12.53 -0.36 9.39
CA ILE A 86 -12.57 -0.41 10.85
C ILE A 86 -11.88 0.83 11.44
N PRO A 87 -12.59 1.71 12.17
CA PRO A 87 -11.97 2.84 12.84
C PRO A 87 -11.02 2.38 13.95
N GLY A 88 -9.80 2.93 13.97
CA GLY A 88 -8.82 2.70 15.03
C GLY A 88 -8.66 3.93 15.92
N LYS A 89 -7.58 4.68 15.70
CA LYS A 89 -7.35 6.00 16.33
C LYS A 89 -7.96 7.11 15.45
N PRO A 90 -8.14 8.35 15.96
CA PRO A 90 -8.60 9.47 15.14
C PRO A 90 -7.80 9.60 13.83
N GLY A 91 -8.51 9.63 12.70
CA GLY A 91 -7.89 9.70 11.38
C GLY A 91 -7.21 8.41 10.89
N ARG A 92 -7.42 7.27 11.55
CA ARG A 92 -6.85 5.97 11.18
C ARG A 92 -7.93 4.91 11.03
N PHE A 93 -7.84 4.15 9.94
CA PHE A 93 -8.68 3.01 9.66
C PHE A 93 -7.82 1.80 9.36
N GLY A 94 -8.29 0.62 9.75
CA GLY A 94 -7.77 -0.66 9.28
C GLY A 94 -8.74 -1.29 8.30
N VAL A 95 -8.20 -1.97 7.29
CA VAL A 95 -8.97 -2.78 6.34
C VAL A 95 -8.35 -4.17 6.33
N PRO A 96 -9.02 -5.19 6.91
CA PRO A 96 -8.46 -6.53 6.95
C PRO A 96 -8.07 -7.01 5.55
N ASN A 97 -6.87 -7.59 5.43
CA ASN A 97 -6.30 -8.12 4.17
C ASN A 97 -5.96 -7.07 3.09
N MET A 98 -6.05 -5.78 3.39
CA MET A 98 -5.45 -4.74 2.54
C MET A 98 -3.94 -4.69 2.82
N GLN A 99 -3.13 -4.71 1.76
CA GLN A 99 -1.67 -4.58 1.87
C GLN A 99 -1.30 -3.10 1.93
N ASP A 100 -0.45 -2.73 2.89
CA ASP A 100 0.15 -1.39 3.04
C ASP A 100 1.41 -1.24 2.18
#